data_AF-A0A7Y5R897-F1
#
_entry.id   AF-A0A7Y5R897-F1
#
_cell.length_a   1.000
_cell.length_b   1.000
_cell.length_c   1.000
_cell.angle_alpha   90.00
_cell.angle_beta   90.00
_cell.angle_gamma   90.00
#
_symmetry.space_group_name_H-M   'P 1'
#
loop_
_entity.id
_entity.type
_entity.pdbx_description
1 polymer ?
#
loop_
_entity_poly.entity_id
_entity_poly.type
_entity_poly.pdbx_seq_one_letter_code
_entity_poly.pdbx_strand_id
1 'polypeptide(L)' 'MDTTKRTAPLSNLQLELLKLYAAGVPDKYLEDLKILIARFLFAKARAKADQIWDEKQYTDELLNEILQRKA' A
#
# COMPACT_ATOMS: atom_id res chain seq x y z
N MET A 1 -29.52 -13.88 -21.20
CA MET A 1 -28.58 -13.69 -20.07
C MET A 1 -27.22 -13.43 -20.68
N ASP A 2 -26.79 -12.17 -20.68
CA ASP A 2 -25.53 -11.78 -21.31
C ASP A 2 -24.39 -11.95 -20.30
N THR A 3 -23.51 -12.93 -20.53
CA THR A 3 -22.38 -13.24 -19.65
C THR A 3 -21.12 -12.56 -20.18
N THR A 4 -21.14 -11.23 -20.28
CA THR A 4 -19.94 -10.47 -20.65
C THR A 4 -18.95 -10.48 -19.48
N LYS A 5 -18.10 -11.51 -19.46
CA LYS A 5 -16.97 -11.67 -18.57
C LYS A 5 -15.96 -10.54 -18.88
N ARG A 6 -16.06 -9.42 -18.18
CA ARG A 6 -15.08 -8.33 -18.27
C ARG A 6 -13.78 -8.78 -17.61
N THR A 7 -12.83 -9.27 -18.40
CA THR A 7 -11.44 -9.37 -17.95
C THR A 7 -10.87 -7.96 -17.94
N ALA A 8 -10.89 -7.29 -16.79
CA ALA A 8 -10.14 -6.04 -16.64
C ALA A 8 -8.66 -6.34 -16.98
N PRO A 9 -7.99 -5.50 -17.79
CA PRO A 9 -6.60 -5.71 -18.11
C PRO A 9 -5.77 -5.68 -16.82
N LEU A 10 -4.82 -6.62 -16.71
CA LEU A 10 -3.92 -6.70 -15.57
C LEU A 10 -3.12 -5.40 -15.46
N SER A 11 -2.93 -4.92 -14.23
CA SER A 11 -2.02 -3.80 -13.99
C SER A 11 -0.59 -4.22 -14.30
N ASN A 12 0.27 -3.22 -14.55
CA ASN A 12 1.70 -3.48 -14.78
C ASN A 12 2.33 -4.29 -13.62
N LEU A 13 1.94 -4.01 -12.37
CA LEU A 13 2.42 -4.79 -11.22
C LEU A 13 1.99 -6.26 -11.31
N GLN A 14 0.73 -6.53 -11.67
CA GLN A 14 0.24 -7.90 -11.83
C GLN A 14 0.96 -8.63 -12.98
N LEU A 15 1.24 -7.94 -14.09
CA LEU A 15 2.00 -8.48 -15.22
C LEU A 15 3.45 -8.82 -14.84
N GLU A 16 4.13 -7.96 -14.08
CA GLU A 16 5.49 -8.23 -13.62
C GLU A 16 5.56 -9.42 -12.64
N LEU A 17 4.56 -9.55 -11.75
CA LEU A 17 4.46 -10.73 -10.89
C LEU A 17 4.32 -12.03 -11.70
N LEU A 18 3.50 -12.03 -12.76
CA LEU A 18 3.36 -13.17 -13.67
C LEU A 18 4.67 -13.53 -14.39
N LYS A 19 5.45 -12.53 -14.80
CA LYS A 19 6.78 -12.76 -15.41
C LYS A 19 7.75 -13.41 -14.43
N LEU A 20 7.72 -13.01 -13.15
CA LEU A 20 8.55 -13.62 -12.11
C LEU A 20 8.21 -15.10 -11.90
N TYR A 21 6.92 -15.46 -11.86
CA TYR A 21 6.52 -16.87 -11.79
C TYR A 21 6.99 -17.66 -13.02
N ALA A 22 6.84 -17.10 -14.21
CA ALA A 22 7.30 -17.75 -15.45
C ALA A 22 8.81 -17.99 -15.48
N ALA A 23 9.59 -17.18 -14.75
CA ALA A 23 11.04 -17.34 -14.58
C ALA A 23 11.44 -18.40 -13.53
N GLY A 24 10.48 -19.15 -12.95
CA GLY A 24 10.76 -20.21 -11.99
C GLY A 24 11.14 -19.70 -10.60
N VAL A 25 10.74 -18.47 -10.25
CA VAL A 25 10.93 -17.92 -8.90
C VAL A 25 10.14 -18.78 -7.90
N PRO A 26 10.80 -19.34 -6.87
CA PRO A 26 10.13 -20.15 -5.87
C PRO A 26 9.02 -19.39 -5.13
N ASP A 27 7.88 -20.04 -4.89
CA ASP A 27 6.74 -19.46 -4.15
C ASP A 27 7.13 -18.94 -2.76
N LYS A 28 8.15 -19.52 -2.11
CA LYS A 28 8.68 -19.03 -0.83
C LYS A 28 9.14 -17.57 -0.88
N TYR A 29 9.57 -17.06 -2.03
CA TYR A 29 9.98 -15.67 -2.20
C TYR A 29 8.79 -14.72 -2.44
N LEU A 30 7.60 -15.25 -2.71
CA LEU A 30 6.40 -14.44 -2.86
C LEU A 30 6.06 -13.71 -1.56
N GLU A 31 6.26 -14.37 -0.42
CA GLU A 31 6.03 -13.76 0.90
C GLU A 31 7.00 -12.61 1.15
N ASP A 32 8.29 -12.82 0.90
CA ASP A 32 9.31 -11.77 0.99
C ASP A 32 8.99 -10.57 0.07
N LEU A 33 8.54 -10.85 -1.16
CA LEU A 33 8.15 -9.81 -2.12
C LEU A 33 6.93 -9.03 -1.65
N LYS A 34 5.92 -9.70 -1.08
CA LYS A 34 4.75 -9.04 -0.47
C LYS A 34 5.17 -8.13 0.68
N ILE A 35 6.07 -8.59 1.54
CA ILE A 35 6.59 -7.79 2.66
C ILE A 35 7.35 -6.57 2.14
N LEU A 36 8.18 -6.73 1.10
CA LEU A 36 8.91 -5.62 0.49
C LEU A 36 7.96 -4.56 -0.08
N ILE A 37 6.93 -4.99 -0.83
CA ILE A 37 5.90 -4.10 -1.38
C ILE A 37 5.15 -3.39 -0.24
N ALA A 38 4.75 -4.13 0.80
CA ALA A 38 4.04 -3.56 1.94
C ALA A 38 4.88 -2.49 2.66
N ARG A 39 6.16 -2.76 2.91
CA ARG A 39 7.10 -1.80 3.51
C ARG A 39 7.25 -0.54 2.65
N PHE A 40 7.40 -0.70 1.34
CA PHE A 40 7.50 0.42 0.41
C PHE A 40 6.25 1.31 0.41
N LEU A 41 5.07 0.70 0.29
CA LEU A 41 3.80 1.43 0.29
C LEU A 41 3.55 2.11 1.63
N PHE A 42 3.87 1.46 2.74
CA PHE A 42 3.73 2.01 4.08
C PHE A 42 4.68 3.21 4.30
N ALA A 43 5.92 3.13 3.84
CA ALA A 43 6.86 4.26 3.90
C ALA A 43 6.32 5.48 3.12
N LYS A 44 5.76 5.26 1.92
CA LYS A 44 5.12 6.33 1.15
C LYS A 44 3.89 6.91 1.84
N ALA A 45 3.06 6.06 2.44
CA ALA A 45 1.88 6.49 3.17
C ALA A 45 2.26 7.35 4.38
N ARG A 46 3.28 6.94 5.14
CA ARG A 46 3.82 7.70 6.27
C ARG A 46 4.36 9.05 5.83
N ALA A 47 5.24 9.08 4.83
CA ALA A 47 5.80 10.34 4.33
C ALA A 47 4.71 11.32 3.88
N LYS A 48 3.63 10.82 3.27
CA LYS A 48 2.48 11.65 2.90
C LYS A 48 1.69 12.14 4.12
N ALA A 49 1.55 11.30 5.15
CA ALA A 49 0.91 11.70 6.41
C ALA A 49 1.72 12.80 7.10
N ASP A 50 3.05 12.65 7.16
CA ASP A 50 3.96 13.66 7.74
C ASP A 50 3.85 14.98 6.97
N GLN A 51 3.85 14.94 5.62
CA GLN A 51 3.65 16.13 4.80
C GLN A 51 2.33 16.85 5.12
N ILE A 52 1.22 16.10 5.21
CA ILE A 52 -0.09 16.68 5.53
C ILE A 52 -0.11 17.26 6.96
N TRP A 53 0.57 16.60 7.90
CA TRP A 53 0.72 17.07 9.27
C TRP A 53 1.37 18.45 9.32
N ASP A 54 2.47 18.61 8.60
CA ASP A 54 3.21 19.87 8.49
C ASP A 54 2.40 20.95 7.76
N GLU A 55 1.78 20.63 6.62
CA GLU A 55 0.94 21.55 5.84
C GLU A 55 -0.23 22.10 6.65
N LYS A 56 -0.77 21.28 7.55
CA LYS A 56 -1.88 21.66 8.42
C LYS A 56 -1.42 22.33 9.73
N GLN A 57 -0.11 22.45 9.93
CA GLN A 57 0.52 22.95 11.16
C GLN A 57 -0.02 22.23 12.40
N TYR A 58 -0.25 20.93 12.28
CA TYR A 58 -0.69 20.13 13.42
C TYR A 58 0.44 20.02 14.44
N THR A 59 0.06 19.99 15.71
CA THR A 59 1.00 19.92 16.83
C THR A 59 0.68 18.75 17.74
N ASP A 60 1.65 18.36 18.56
CA ASP A 60 1.47 17.29 19.53
C ASP A 60 0.40 17.65 20.56
N GLU A 61 0.23 18.94 20.88
CA GLU A 61 -0.86 19.44 21.73
C GLU A 61 -2.23 19.18 21.11
N LEU A 62 -2.39 19.42 19.80
CA LEU A 62 -3.63 19.13 19.09
C LEU A 62 -3.95 17.62 19.13
N LEU A 63 -2.93 16.77 18.96
CA LEU A 63 -3.10 15.33 19.07
C LEU A 63 -3.56 14.93 20.47
N ASN A 64 -2.93 15.48 21.50
CA ASN A 64 -3.26 15.23 22.89
C ASN A 64 -4.69 15.69 23.22
N GLU A 65 -5.12 16.84 22.71
CA GLU A 65 -6.50 17.33 22.85
C GLU A 65 -7.50 16.35 22.21
N ILE A 66 -7.22 15.87 21.00
CA ILE A 66 -8.07 14.91 20.29
C ILE A 66 -8.18 13.58 21.04
N LEU A 67 -7.06 13.08 21.58
CA LEU A 67 -7.01 11.83 22.32
C LEU A 67 -7.76 11.93 23.65
N GLN A 68 -7.60 13.04 24.39
CA GLN A 68 -8.29 13.29 25.65
C GLN A 68 -9.79 13.49 25.46
N ARG A 69 -10.22 14.14 24.37
CA ARG A 69 -11.65 14.35 24.07
C ARG A 69 -12.41 13.06 23.77
N LYS A 70 -11.73 11.98 23.39
CA LYS A 70 -12.32 10.67 23.08
C LYS A 70 -12.28 9.68 24.25
N ALA A 71 -11.66 10.05 25.38
CA ALA A 71 -11.66 9.28 26.63
C ALA A 71 -12.83 9.72 27.52
#